data_AF-X1SRJ7-F1
#
_entry.id   AF-X1SRJ7-F1
#
_cell.length_a   1.000
_cell.length_b   1.000
_cell.length_c   1.000
_cell.angle_alpha   90.00
_cell.angle_beta   90.00
_cell.angle_gamma   90.00
#
_symmetry.space_group_name_H-M   'P 1'
#
loop_
_entity.id
_entity.type
_entity.pdbx_description
1 polymer ?
#
loop_
_entity_poly.entity_id
_entity_poly.type
_entity_poly.pdbx_seq_one_letter_code
_entity_poly.pdbx_strand_id
1 'polypeptide(L)'
;VLGWRYGFLFLGIVAIAIAVTALILYKEPPRPSSSPVDSAASAATVPLVELLKNRHIWLVAICGLCLAWVELTIIAHLVLYLTEALLFPVVVAGGLLAMTEVAGAIARPGSGFLSDRVFGGKRKPLFTLMAVI
;
A
#
# COMPACT_ATOMS: atom_id res chain seq x y z
N VAL A 1 -29.08 -14.07 -12.40
CA VAL A 1 -28.17 -14.61 -11.36
C VAL A 1 -26.74 -14.59 -11.86
N LEU A 2 -26.02 -13.47 -11.63
CA LEU A 2 -24.56 -13.48 -11.81
C LEU A 2 -23.97 -14.27 -10.64
N GLY A 3 -23.53 -15.49 -10.92
CA GLY A 3 -22.86 -16.34 -9.93
C GLY A 3 -21.42 -15.88 -9.68
N TRP A 4 -20.88 -16.28 -8.53
CA TRP A 4 -19.52 -15.95 -8.07
C TRP A 4 -18.41 -16.23 -9.11
N ARG A 5 -18.66 -17.17 -10.04
CA ARG A 5 -17.80 -17.50 -11.19
C ARG A 5 -17.54 -16.32 -12.12
N TYR A 6 -18.56 -15.49 -12.41
CA TYR A 6 -18.40 -14.32 -13.28
C TYR A 6 -17.57 -13.22 -12.60
N GLY A 7 -17.65 -13.11 -11.27
CA GLY A 7 -16.81 -12.19 -10.50
C GLY A 7 -15.32 -12.53 -10.63
N PHE A 8 -14.96 -13.81 -10.47
CA PHE A 8 -13.57 -14.25 -10.68
C PHE A 8 -13.08 -14.09 -12.11
N LEU A 9 -13.94 -14.42 -13.08
CA LEU A 9 -13.59 -14.31 -14.49
C LEU A 9 -13.33 -12.84 -14.86
N PHE A 10 -14.18 -11.93 -14.39
CA PHE A 10 -13.98 -10.49 -14.53
C PHE A 10 -12.65 -10.03 -13.87
N LEU A 11 -12.40 -10.44 -12.62
CA LEU A 11 -11.17 -10.09 -11.90
C LEU A 11 -9.91 -10.57 -12.66
N GLY A 12 -9.96 -11.78 -13.22
CA GLY A 12 -8.86 -12.37 -13.98
C GLY A 12 -8.59 -11.63 -15.29
N ILE A 13 -9.64 -11.27 -16.04
CA ILE A 13 -9.50 -10.47 -17.26
C ILE A 13 -8.85 -9.11 -16.95
N VAL A 14 -9.32 -8.44 -15.89
CA VAL A 14 -8.76 -7.15 -15.46
C VAL A 14 -7.28 -7.29 -15.07
N ALA A 15 -6.92 -8.34 -14.34
CA ALA A 15 -5.53 -8.60 -13.96
C ALA A 15 -4.62 -8.82 -15.18
N ILE A 16 -5.08 -9.59 -16.18
CA ILE A 16 -4.34 -9.81 -17.43
C ILE A 16 -4.16 -8.50 -18.19
N ALA A 17 -5.21 -7.67 -18.28
CA ALA A 17 -5.14 -6.37 -18.95
C ALA A 17 -4.12 -5.44 -18.27
N ILE A 18 -4.10 -5.40 -16.94
CA ILE A 18 -3.11 -4.63 -16.18
C ILE A 18 -1.70 -5.16 -16.44
N ALA A 19 -1.51 -6.49 -16.41
CA ALA A 19 -0.21 -7.11 -16.66
C ALA A 19 0.31 -6.82 -18.08
N VAL A 20 -0.54 -6.93 -19.10
CA VAL A 20 -0.18 -6.61 -20.48
C VAL A 20 0.18 -5.13 -20.62
N THR A 21 -0.59 -4.24 -19.99
CA THR A 21 -0.30 -2.80 -20.00
C THR A 21 1.04 -2.51 -19.34
N ALA A 22 1.32 -3.13 -18.19
CA ALA A 22 2.60 -3.02 -17.53
C ALA A 22 3.73 -3.54 -18.41
N LEU A 23 3.60 -4.69 -19.09
CA LEU A 23 4.65 -5.21 -19.98
C LEU A 23 4.96 -4.28 -21.16
N ILE A 24 3.96 -3.55 -21.66
CA ILE A 24 4.14 -2.63 -22.80
C ILE A 24 4.72 -1.28 -22.34
N LEU A 25 4.24 -0.74 -21.21
CA LEU A 25 4.66 0.58 -20.69
C LEU A 25 5.92 0.51 -19.82
N TYR A 26 6.23 -0.64 -19.23
CA TYR A 26 7.37 -0.80 -18.33
C TYR A 26 8.66 -0.76 -19.15
N LYS A 27 9.23 0.43 -19.21
CA LYS A 27 10.54 0.66 -19.79
C LYS A 27 11.56 0.53 -18.68
N GLU A 28 12.44 -0.47 -18.78
CA GLU A 28 13.53 -0.62 -17.83
C GLU A 28 14.34 0.67 -17.77
N PRO A 29 14.51 1.29 -16.59
CA PRO A 29 15.42 2.41 -16.47
C PRO A 29 16.82 1.94 -16.86
N PRO A 30 17.58 2.71 -17.67
CA PRO A 30 18.94 2.35 -18.01
C PRO A 30 19.71 2.17 -16.71
N ARG A 31 20.22 0.94 -16.49
CA ARG A 31 21.10 0.66 -15.35
C ARG A 31 22.23 1.68 -15.41
N PRO A 32 22.42 2.53 -14.39
CA PRO A 32 23.58 3.40 -14.37
C PRO A 32 24.81 2.50 -14.48
N SER A 33 25.63 2.75 -15.49
CA SER A 33 26.91 2.07 -15.69
C SER A 33 27.65 2.03 -14.37
N SER A 34 27.90 0.82 -13.89
CA SER A 34 28.65 0.46 -12.68
C SER A 34 29.67 1.52 -12.26
N SER A 35 29.27 2.42 -11.35
CA SER A 35 30.20 3.17 -10.55
C SER A 35 30.67 2.25 -9.43
N PRO A 36 31.98 2.17 -9.09
CA PRO A 36 32.49 1.24 -8.08
C PRO A 36 31.89 1.42 -6.67
N VAL A 37 31.11 2.50 -6.45
CA VAL A 37 30.34 2.75 -5.23
C VAL A 37 29.02 1.95 -5.18
N ASP A 38 28.39 1.66 -6.32
CA ASP A 38 27.09 0.95 -6.38
C ASP A 38 27.23 -0.58 -6.41
N SER A 39 28.39 -1.10 -6.83
CA SER A 39 28.69 -2.55 -6.77
C SER A 39 28.77 -3.10 -5.35
N ALA A 40 29.03 -2.26 -4.34
CA ALA A 40 28.99 -2.67 -2.93
C ALA A 40 27.55 -2.85 -2.41
N ALA A 41 26.56 -2.19 -3.01
CA ALA A 41 25.16 -2.27 -2.59
C ALA A 41 24.36 -3.36 -3.32
N SER A 42 24.76 -3.76 -4.52
CA SER A 42 24.02 -4.75 -5.32
C SER A 42 24.52 -6.20 -5.19
N ALA A 43 25.65 -6.43 -4.54
CA ALA A 43 26.22 -7.78 -4.33
C ALA A 43 26.61 -8.06 -2.88
N ALA A 44 26.35 -7.13 -1.95
CA ALA A 44 26.27 -7.50 -0.54
C ALA A 44 24.90 -8.12 -0.33
N THR A 45 24.83 -9.44 -0.18
CA THR A 45 23.79 -10.05 0.64
C THR A 45 23.90 -9.40 2.02
N VAL A 46 23.25 -8.26 2.21
CA VAL A 46 23.16 -7.61 3.51
C VAL A 46 22.53 -8.68 4.40
N PRO A 47 23.23 -9.14 5.43
CA PRO A 47 22.71 -10.24 6.23
C PRO A 47 21.38 -9.79 6.81
N LEU A 48 20.31 -10.54 6.56
CA LEU A 48 18.96 -10.22 7.04
C LEU A 48 18.94 -9.96 8.56
N VAL A 49 19.85 -10.62 9.28
CA VAL A 49 20.10 -10.45 10.70
C VAL A 49 20.55 -9.03 11.06
N GLU A 50 21.35 -8.37 10.23
CA GLU A 50 21.84 -7.01 10.45
C GLU A 50 20.76 -5.96 10.16
N LEU A 51 19.86 -6.24 9.21
CA LEU A 51 18.63 -5.46 9.02
C LEU A 51 17.68 -5.61 10.21
N LEU A 52 17.46 -6.84 10.70
CA LEU A 52 16.61 -7.11 11.88
C LEU A 52 17.15 -6.48 13.17
N LYS A 53 18.46 -6.24 13.25
CA LYS A 53 19.10 -5.59 14.40
C LYS A 53 18.90 -4.07 14.42
N ASN A 54 18.44 -3.49 13.32
CA ASN A 54 18.28 -2.06 13.19
C ASN A 54 16.95 -1.59 13.81
N ARG A 55 17.03 -0.77 14.86
CA ARG A 55 15.84 -0.24 15.58
C ARG A 55 14.91 0.57 14.68
N HIS A 56 15.46 1.29 13.68
CA HIS A 56 14.63 2.10 12.77
C HIS A 56 13.73 1.23 11.89
N ILE A 57 14.20 0.06 11.48
CA ILE A 57 13.40 -0.89 10.68
C ILE A 57 12.25 -1.44 11.54
N TRP A 58 12.52 -1.78 12.79
CA TRP A 58 11.48 -2.21 13.72
C TRP A 58 10.43 -1.14 14.02
N LEU A 59 10.84 0.13 14.17
CA LEU A 59 9.89 1.23 14.37
C LEU A 59 8.95 1.40 13.16
N VAL A 60 9.49 1.38 11.94
CA VAL A 60 8.68 1.47 10.72
C VAL A 60 7.80 0.24 10.55
N ALA A 61 8.30 -0.95 10.89
CA ALA A 61 7.54 -2.19 10.81
C ALA A 61 6.37 -2.20 11.81
N ILE A 62 6.59 -1.76 13.05
CA ILE A 62 5.52 -1.65 14.07
C ILE A 62 4.49 -0.59 13.66
N CYS A 63 4.94 0.57 13.15
CA CYS A 63 4.03 1.60 12.64
C CYS A 63 3.17 1.04 11.49
N GLY A 64 3.80 0.41 10.49
CA GLY A 64 3.10 -0.24 9.38
C GLY A 64 2.14 -1.34 9.84
N LEU A 65 2.53 -2.14 10.83
CA LEU A 65 1.67 -3.18 11.41
C LEU A 65 0.47 -2.57 12.13
N CYS A 66 0.66 -1.52 12.93
CA CYS A 66 -0.42 -0.84 13.64
C CYS A 66 -1.44 -0.26 12.65
N LEU A 67 -0.95 0.43 11.60
CA LEU A 67 -1.79 0.99 10.55
C LEU A 67 -2.56 -0.10 9.80
N ALA A 68 -1.89 -1.19 9.41
CA ALA A 68 -2.54 -2.31 8.74
C ALA A 68 -3.58 -3.00 9.64
N TRP A 69 -3.31 -3.11 10.94
CA TRP A 69 -4.27 -3.68 11.89
C TRP A 69 -5.53 -2.82 11.97
N VAL A 70 -5.39 -1.50 12.10
CA VAL A 70 -6.53 -0.58 12.10
C VAL A 70 -7.33 -0.68 10.79
N GLU A 71 -6.65 -0.70 9.64
CA GLU A 71 -7.28 -0.86 8.32
C GLU A 71 -8.09 -2.16 8.23
N LEU A 72 -7.49 -3.30 8.62
CA LEU A 72 -8.18 -4.60 8.61
C LEU A 72 -9.35 -4.66 9.60
N THR A 73 -9.22 -4.03 10.76
CA THR A 73 -10.30 -3.99 11.76
C THR A 73 -11.50 -3.23 11.23
N ILE A 74 -11.27 -2.08 10.58
CA ILE A 74 -12.32 -1.28 9.94
C ILE A 74 -13.00 -2.10 8.85
N ILE A 75 -12.24 -2.69 7.92
CA ILE A 75 -12.82 -3.48 6.82
C ILE A 75 -13.69 -4.64 7.35
N ALA A 76 -13.21 -5.34 8.38
CA ALA A 76 -13.92 -6.50 8.93
C ALA A 76 -15.16 -6.12 9.75
N HIS A 77 -15.10 -5.05 10.54
CA HIS A 77 -16.15 -4.74 11.53
C HIS A 77 -17.06 -3.58 11.12
N LEU A 78 -16.70 -2.74 10.16
CA LEU A 78 -17.51 -1.58 9.78
C LEU A 78 -18.87 -2.00 9.23
N VAL A 79 -18.89 -2.97 8.30
CA VAL A 79 -20.14 -3.48 7.73
C VAL A 79 -20.98 -4.16 8.81
N LEU A 80 -20.37 -5.00 9.63
CA LEU A 80 -21.05 -5.70 10.71
C LEU A 80 -21.67 -4.72 11.73
N TYR A 81 -20.93 -3.67 12.09
CA TYR A 81 -21.42 -2.62 12.99
C TYR A 81 -22.60 -1.84 12.38
N LEU A 82 -22.51 -1.47 11.09
CA LEU A 82 -23.58 -0.78 10.39
C LEU A 82 -24.85 -1.64 10.27
N THR A 83 -24.71 -2.95 10.09
CA THR A 83 -25.86 -3.86 9.95
C THR A 83 -26.46 -4.28 11.28
N GLU A 84 -25.65 -4.62 12.29
CA GLU A 84 -26.12 -5.17 13.57
C GLU A 84 -26.48 -4.08 14.59
N ALA A 85 -25.68 -3.01 14.69
CA ALA A 85 -25.91 -1.97 15.68
C ALA A 85 -26.83 -0.86 15.17
N LEU A 86 -26.70 -0.49 13.88
CA LEU A 86 -27.46 0.59 13.26
C LEU A 86 -28.62 0.11 12.38
N LEU A 87 -28.80 -1.21 12.26
CA LEU A 87 -29.89 -1.85 11.50
C LEU A 87 -29.99 -1.37 10.05
N PHE A 88 -28.87 -0.95 9.45
CA PHE A 88 -28.85 -0.55 8.05
C PHE A 88 -28.93 -1.76 7.11
N PRO A 89 -29.57 -1.61 5.94
CA PRO A 89 -29.55 -2.66 4.94
C PRO A 89 -28.11 -2.90 4.44
N VAL A 90 -27.79 -4.18 4.21
CA VAL A 90 -26.44 -4.65 3.79
C VAL A 90 -25.91 -3.89 2.57
N VAL A 91 -26.80 -3.48 1.66
CA VAL A 91 -26.45 -2.70 0.47
C VAL A 91 -25.88 -1.33 0.83
N VAL A 92 -26.47 -0.63 1.80
CA VAL A 92 -26.01 0.70 2.25
C VAL A 92 -24.72 0.55 3.06
N ALA A 93 -24.64 -0.46 3.93
CA ALA A 93 -23.42 -0.74 4.70
C ALA A 93 -22.22 -1.06 3.79
N GLY A 94 -22.42 -1.89 2.77
CA GLY A 94 -21.40 -2.17 1.75
C GLY A 94 -21.03 -0.94 0.93
N GLY A 95 -22.00 -0.07 0.61
CA GLY A 95 -21.76 1.20 -0.06
C GLY A 95 -20.89 2.16 0.74
N LEU A 96 -21.13 2.28 2.06
CA LEU A 96 -20.32 3.11 2.96
C LEU A 96 -18.90 2.56 3.11
N LEU A 97 -18.73 1.24 3.19
CA LEU A 97 -17.41 0.62 3.15
C LEU A 97 -16.71 0.95 1.82
N ALA A 98 -17.38 0.80 0.68
CA ALA A 98 -16.79 1.13 -0.62
C ALA A 98 -16.38 2.60 -0.73
N MET A 99 -17.18 3.54 -0.19
CA MET A 99 -16.80 4.96 -0.14
C MET A 99 -15.56 5.19 0.73
N THR A 100 -15.44 4.47 1.84
CA THR A 100 -14.28 4.55 2.74
C THR A 100 -13.02 4.03 2.04
N GLU A 101 -13.11 2.90 1.34
CA GLU A 101 -12.02 2.35 0.53
C GLU A 101 -11.61 3.28 -0.61
N VAL A 102 -12.58 3.90 -1.31
CA VAL A 102 -12.29 4.88 -2.36
C VAL A 102 -11.60 6.12 -1.79
N ALA A 103 -12.04 6.61 -0.63
CA ALA A 103 -11.37 7.71 0.04
C ALA A 103 -9.93 7.35 0.42
N GLY A 104 -9.69 6.13 0.93
CA GLY A 104 -8.37 5.60 1.22
C GLY A 104 -7.48 5.46 -0.02
N ALA A 105 -8.06 4.98 -1.14
CA ALA A 105 -7.38 4.86 -2.42
C ALA A 105 -6.95 6.23 -2.98
N ILE A 106 -7.75 7.28 -2.77
CA ILE A 106 -7.41 8.66 -3.15
C ILE A 106 -6.42 9.28 -2.15
N ALA A 107 -6.51 8.93 -0.87
CA ALA A 107 -5.60 9.42 0.16
C ALA A 107 -4.15 8.95 -0.05
N ARG A 108 -3.93 7.75 -0.62
CA ARG A 108 -2.58 7.22 -0.93
C ARG A 108 -1.76 8.11 -1.88
N PRO A 109 -2.22 8.46 -3.10
CA PRO A 109 -1.51 9.42 -3.95
C PRO A 109 -1.54 10.84 -3.35
N GLY A 110 -2.61 11.20 -2.63
CA GLY A 110 -2.69 12.48 -1.93
C GLY A 110 -1.60 12.66 -0.87
N SER A 111 -1.32 11.63 -0.08
CA SER A 111 -0.26 11.65 0.95
C SER A 111 1.14 11.61 0.31
N GLY A 112 1.30 10.92 -0.82
CA GLY A 112 2.52 10.99 -1.63
C GLY A 112 2.78 12.41 -2.15
N PHE A 113 1.78 13.04 -2.78
CA PHE A 113 1.90 14.41 -3.28
C PHE A 113 2.11 15.43 -2.14
N LEU A 114 1.39 15.27 -1.02
CA LEU A 114 1.54 16.13 0.14
C LEU A 114 2.93 15.95 0.77
N SER A 115 3.43 14.72 0.87
CA SER A 115 4.79 14.42 1.33
C SER A 115 5.83 15.04 0.40
N ASP A 116 5.67 14.92 -0.92
CA ASP A 116 6.61 15.48 -1.89
C ASP A 116 6.62 17.00 -1.88
N ARG A 117 5.45 17.64 -1.73
CA ARG A 117 5.32 19.10 -1.66
C ARG A 117 5.81 19.68 -0.33
N VAL A 118 5.64 18.96 0.78
CA VAL A 118 6.11 19.37 2.11
C VAL A 118 7.61 19.08 2.27
N PHE A 119 8.16 18.03 1.62
CA PHE A 119 9.54 17.58 1.86
C PHE A 119 10.52 17.71 0.69
N GLY A 120 10.10 18.21 -0.47
CA GLY A 120 10.95 18.89 -1.45
C GLY A 120 12.28 18.19 -1.77
N GLY A 121 12.28 16.87 -1.91
CA GLY A 121 13.44 16.08 -2.35
C GLY A 121 14.57 15.85 -1.33
N LYS A 122 14.38 16.11 -0.02
CA LYS A 122 15.38 15.75 1.01
C LYS A 122 14.94 14.48 1.74
N ARG A 123 15.77 13.44 1.77
CA ARG A 123 15.45 12.09 2.33
C ARG A 123 15.36 12.00 3.87
N LYS A 124 15.56 13.10 4.60
CA LYS A 124 15.59 13.13 6.08
C LYS A 124 14.22 13.27 6.77
N PRO A 125 13.19 13.93 6.21
CA PRO A 125 11.95 14.12 6.92
C PRO A 125 10.93 12.98 6.81
N LEU A 126 11.13 12.07 5.84
CA LEU A 126 10.31 10.86 5.72
C LEU A 126 10.42 10.00 6.98
N PHE A 127 11.61 9.99 7.60
CA PHE A 127 11.86 9.36 8.90
C PHE A 127 11.20 10.09 10.08
N THR A 128 11.05 11.43 10.01
CA THR A 128 10.41 12.19 11.09
C THR A 128 8.88 12.15 11.01
N LEU A 129 8.29 12.00 9.82
CA LEU A 129 6.84 11.83 9.65
C LEU A 129 6.37 10.45 10.16
N MET A 130 7.13 9.39 9.87
CA MET A 130 6.94 8.05 10.47
C MET A 130 7.09 8.02 12.00
N ALA A 131 7.70 9.05 12.60
CA ALA A 131 7.84 9.17 14.04
C ALA A 131 6.72 10.00 14.69
N VAL A 132 5.88 10.68 13.90
CA VAL A 132 4.80 11.56 14.38
C VAL A 132 3.41 10.99 14.08
N ILE A 133 3.28 10.12 13.06
CA ILE A 133 2.13 9.23 12.86
C ILE A 133 2.30 7.99 13.73
#